data_AF-A0A921ELJ8-F1
#
_entry.id   AF-A0A921ELJ8-F1
#
_cell.length_a   1.000
_cell.length_b   1.000
_cell.length_c   1.000
_cell.angle_alpha   90.00
_cell.angle_beta   90.00
_cell.angle_gamma   90.00
#
_symmetry.space_group_name_H-M   'P 1'
#
loop_
_entity.id
_entity.type
_entity.pdbx_description
1 polymer ?
#
loop_
_entity_poly.entity_id
_entity_poly.type
_entity_poly.pdbx_seq_one_letter_code
_entity_poly.pdbx_strand_id
1 'polypeptide(L)'
;MTWPPVPLRSTLGDWAGKTIAVGGQGDLNRATTALLHIGKVRGDGHVRVIYSDMAHEKLERPAEALLPADLTVSEAVLGLAHVRPDRAAVAPKVTNLGNQTARSAVLPLTLTLLTMLVMGVILSAPELILTGVVIGAVTGFALLAPKRFHSGTTPPRVFDQNREVFASGVYANLAIDDTVADPRGLSPRSRVDLVKERFGALRDDIVYRIENSALFDAAVPETQRFELALLAWDEMAPNPDELATEVEAAFDAARTRAEELGLDHLPETARDSGRRAARAAHTALHAESEGEREAARRRVAEILGSLALYYLPPVDPTTPTLIGQRKQIEPR
;
A
#
# COMPACT_ATOMS: atom_id res chain seq x y z
N MET A 1 -21.89 1.71 -21.43
CA MET A 1 -22.52 2.73 -20.58
C MET A 1 -21.46 3.20 -19.62
N THR A 2 -21.20 4.51 -19.54
CA THR A 2 -20.17 5.06 -18.66
C THR A 2 -20.67 5.10 -17.23
N TRP A 3 -19.83 4.72 -16.26
CA TRP A 3 -20.20 4.79 -14.85
C TRP A 3 -20.34 6.25 -14.40
N PRO A 4 -21.13 6.55 -13.35
CA PRO A 4 -21.27 7.90 -12.85
C PRO A 4 -19.90 8.48 -12.44
N PRO A 5 -19.45 9.58 -13.04
CA PRO A 5 -18.11 10.12 -12.77
C PRO A 5 -18.02 10.64 -11.34
N VAL A 6 -16.82 10.51 -10.77
CA VAL A 6 -16.48 11.04 -9.45
C VAL A 6 -15.35 12.05 -9.65
N PRO A 7 -15.55 13.34 -9.35
CA PRO A 7 -14.48 14.32 -9.44
C PRO A 7 -13.37 13.99 -8.45
N LEU A 8 -12.11 13.95 -8.88
CA LEU A 8 -10.99 13.57 -7.99
C LEU A 8 -10.80 14.52 -6.81
N ARG A 9 -11.27 15.76 -6.93
CA ARG A 9 -11.22 16.82 -5.90
C ARG A 9 -12.39 16.82 -4.92
N SER A 10 -13.40 15.98 -5.17
CA SER A 10 -14.52 15.85 -4.23
C SER A 10 -14.06 15.19 -2.93
N THR A 11 -14.70 15.52 -1.82
CA THR A 11 -14.30 15.04 -0.50
C THR A 11 -14.80 13.60 -0.30
N LEU A 12 -14.13 12.83 0.56
CA LEU A 12 -14.59 11.48 0.89
C LEU A 12 -15.99 11.48 1.52
N GLY A 13 -16.32 12.53 2.28
CA GLY A 13 -17.64 12.73 2.89
C GLY A 13 -18.78 12.79 1.87
N ASP A 14 -18.55 13.40 0.71
CA ASP A 14 -19.54 13.51 -0.37
C ASP A 14 -19.94 12.15 -0.94
N TRP A 15 -19.08 11.14 -0.78
CA TRP A 15 -19.25 9.80 -1.32
C TRP A 15 -19.43 8.72 -0.25
N ALA A 16 -19.80 9.12 0.96
CA ALA A 16 -20.05 8.20 2.06
C ALA A 16 -21.08 7.11 1.68
N GLY A 17 -20.73 5.86 1.97
CA GLY A 17 -21.53 4.68 1.64
C GLY A 17 -21.43 4.21 0.19
N LYS A 18 -20.56 4.80 -0.63
CA LYS A 18 -20.33 4.41 -2.03
C LYS A 18 -19.01 3.63 -2.17
N THR A 19 -18.94 2.86 -3.26
CA THR A 19 -17.68 2.26 -3.70
C THR A 19 -17.24 2.98 -4.98
N ILE A 20 -16.04 3.53 -4.96
CA ILE A 20 -15.45 4.27 -6.06
C ILE A 20 -14.35 3.40 -6.68
N ALA A 21 -14.34 3.31 -8.00
CA ALA A 21 -13.22 2.80 -8.76
C ALA A 21 -12.40 3.99 -9.25
N VAL A 22 -11.10 3.96 -9.00
CA VAL A 22 -10.15 5.02 -9.33
C VAL A 22 -9.08 4.43 -10.24
N GLY A 23 -8.94 4.99 -11.44
CA GLY A 23 -7.94 4.59 -12.41
C GLY A 23 -6.77 5.57 -12.42
N GLY A 24 -5.61 5.08 -12.82
CA GLY A 24 -4.41 5.90 -12.88
C GLY A 24 -3.20 5.18 -13.43
N GLN A 25 -2.05 5.85 -13.40
CA GLN A 25 -0.74 5.21 -13.62
C GLN A 25 -0.22 4.63 -12.30
N GLY A 26 0.19 3.37 -12.32
CA GLY A 26 0.83 2.72 -11.16
C GLY A 26 2.35 2.77 -11.21
N ASP A 27 3.00 2.12 -10.24
CA ASP A 27 4.46 2.16 -10.01
C ASP A 27 5.32 1.74 -11.21
N LEU A 28 4.78 0.97 -12.15
CA LEU A 28 5.46 0.53 -13.39
C LEU A 28 5.04 1.33 -14.63
N ASN A 29 4.47 2.53 -14.47
CA ASN A 29 3.81 3.31 -15.53
C ASN A 29 2.73 2.51 -16.29
N ARG A 30 2.17 1.46 -15.67
CA ARG A 30 1.06 0.69 -16.22
C ARG A 30 -0.26 1.27 -15.73
N ALA A 31 -1.25 1.29 -16.60
CA ALA A 31 -2.61 1.64 -16.21
C ALA A 31 -3.09 0.65 -15.15
N THR A 32 -3.53 1.18 -14.01
CA THR A 32 -4.00 0.43 -12.85
C THR A 32 -5.35 0.98 -12.38
N THR A 33 -6.03 0.22 -11.54
CA THR A 33 -7.27 0.62 -10.89
C THR A 33 -7.24 0.24 -9.42
N ALA A 34 -7.62 1.16 -8.55
CA ALA A 34 -7.92 0.90 -7.15
C ALA A 34 -9.44 0.96 -6.91
N LEU A 35 -9.92 0.14 -5.97
CA LEU A 35 -11.29 0.20 -5.46
C LEU A 35 -11.26 0.75 -4.05
N LEU A 36 -12.11 1.74 -3.76
CA LEU A 36 -12.28 2.36 -2.45
C LEU A 36 -13.74 2.27 -2.03
N HIS A 37 -14.03 1.53 -0.96
CA HIS A 37 -15.33 1.57 -0.30
C HIS A 37 -15.28 2.56 0.85
N ILE A 38 -16.07 3.63 0.74
CA ILE A 38 -16.15 4.68 1.75
C ILE A 38 -17.34 4.36 2.65
N GLY A 39 -17.07 4.20 3.94
CA GLY A 39 -18.06 3.98 4.98
C GLY A 39 -18.90 5.23 5.26
N LYS A 40 -19.74 5.16 6.29
CA LYS A 40 -20.48 6.33 6.77
C LYS A 40 -19.55 7.29 7.50
N VAL A 41 -19.80 8.60 7.36
CA VAL A 41 -19.15 9.63 8.17
C VAL A 41 -19.53 9.41 9.64
N ARG A 42 -18.52 9.36 10.51
CA ARG A 42 -18.66 9.24 11.95
C ARG A 42 -18.88 10.61 12.59
N GLY A 43 -19.34 10.62 13.84
CA GLY A 43 -19.56 11.86 14.60
C GLY A 43 -18.30 12.67 14.89
N ASP A 44 -17.12 12.07 14.70
CA ASP A 44 -15.78 12.67 14.83
C ASP A 44 -15.25 13.24 13.50
N GLY A 45 -16.07 13.28 12.44
CA GLY A 45 -15.68 13.79 11.13
C GLY A 45 -14.80 12.84 10.30
N HIS A 46 -14.63 11.58 10.71
CA HIS A 46 -13.83 10.60 9.98
C HIS A 46 -14.71 9.60 9.20
N VAL A 47 -14.12 8.99 8.16
CA VAL A 47 -14.71 7.93 7.35
C VAL A 47 -13.81 6.69 7.37
N ARG A 48 -14.44 5.53 7.47
CA ARG A 48 -13.76 4.24 7.31
C ARG A 48 -13.62 3.96 5.81
N VAL A 49 -12.41 3.82 5.30
CA VAL A 49 -12.13 3.49 3.90
C VAL A 49 -11.53 2.10 3.81
N ILE A 50 -12.18 1.21 3.06
CA ILE A 50 -11.64 -0.10 2.70
C ILE A 50 -11.16 -0.01 1.26
N TYR A 51 -9.90 -0.33 0.99
CA TYR A 51 -9.35 -0.20 -0.35
C TYR A 51 -8.66 -1.48 -0.83
N SER A 52 -8.58 -1.63 -2.15
CA SER A 52 -7.85 -2.71 -2.82
C SER A 52 -7.29 -2.22 -4.14
N ASP A 53 -6.00 -2.40 -4.35
CA ASP A 53 -5.36 -2.22 -5.66
C ASP A 53 -5.66 -3.45 -6.53
N MET A 54 -6.15 -3.25 -7.75
CA MET A 54 -6.49 -4.32 -8.68
C MET A 54 -5.39 -4.67 -9.67
N ALA A 55 -4.30 -3.88 -9.80
CA ALA A 55 -3.24 -4.15 -10.77
C ALA A 55 -1.99 -4.79 -10.17
N HIS A 56 -1.79 -4.69 -8.85
CA HIS A 56 -0.79 -5.50 -8.19
C HIS A 56 -1.23 -6.98 -8.23
N GLU A 57 -0.60 -7.79 -9.08
CA GLU A 57 -0.85 -9.24 -9.24
C GLU A 57 -0.68 -10.04 -7.94
N LYS A 58 -0.01 -9.45 -6.93
CA LYS A 58 -0.11 -9.92 -5.56
C LYS A 58 -1.44 -9.44 -5.00
N LEU A 59 -2.41 -10.37 -4.96
CA LEU A 59 -3.69 -10.28 -4.27
C LEU A 59 -3.49 -9.92 -2.78
N GLU A 60 -3.11 -8.68 -2.51
CA GLU A 60 -3.04 -8.15 -1.16
C GLU A 60 -4.46 -8.04 -0.61
N ARG A 61 -4.60 -8.32 0.69
CA ARG A 61 -5.89 -8.24 1.34
C ARG A 61 -6.38 -6.79 1.28
N PRO A 62 -7.69 -6.57 1.05
CA PRO A 62 -8.25 -5.24 1.18
C PRO A 62 -7.86 -4.66 2.53
N ALA A 63 -7.17 -3.54 2.50
CA ALA A 63 -6.70 -2.85 3.69
C ALA A 63 -7.74 -1.82 4.11
N GLU A 64 -7.75 -1.51 5.40
CA GLU A 64 -8.72 -0.62 6.01
C GLU A 64 -7.99 0.54 6.67
N ALA A 65 -8.46 1.75 6.41
CA ALA A 65 -7.95 2.99 6.98
C ALA A 65 -9.10 3.85 7.52
N LEU A 66 -8.81 4.64 8.55
CA LEU A 66 -9.71 5.69 9.03
C LEU A 66 -9.14 7.02 8.55
N LEU A 67 -9.88 7.75 7.71
CA LEU A 67 -9.43 8.99 7.08
C LEU A 67 -10.38 10.15 7.44
N PRO A 68 -9.89 11.40 7.50
CA PRO A 68 -10.75 12.59 7.60
C PRO A 68 -11.74 12.65 6.43
N ALA A 69 -12.99 13.04 6.69
CA ALA A 69 -14.03 13.09 5.65
C ALA A 69 -13.85 14.23 4.64
N ASP A 70 -13.12 15.27 5.01
CA ASP A 70 -12.77 16.44 4.19
C ASP A 70 -11.62 16.18 3.21
N LEU A 71 -10.90 15.07 3.38
CA LEU A 71 -9.84 14.65 2.48
C LEU A 71 -10.42 14.36 1.08
N THR A 72 -9.69 14.72 0.02
CA THR A 72 -10.17 14.49 -1.34
C THR A 72 -10.00 13.03 -1.78
N VAL A 73 -10.81 12.58 -2.74
CA VAL A 73 -10.66 11.23 -3.33
C VAL A 73 -9.23 11.01 -3.86
N SER A 74 -8.63 12.03 -4.49
CA SER A 74 -7.25 11.97 -4.98
C SER A 74 -6.23 11.75 -3.85
N GLU A 75 -6.31 12.54 -2.79
CA GLU A 75 -5.39 12.44 -1.65
C GLU A 75 -5.53 11.09 -0.95
N ALA A 76 -6.77 10.59 -0.85
CA ALA A 76 -7.04 9.30 -0.22
C ALA A 76 -6.41 8.17 -1.03
N VAL A 77 -6.50 8.24 -2.36
CA VAL A 77 -5.95 7.22 -3.26
C VAL A 77 -4.44 7.25 -3.22
N LEU A 78 -3.82 8.43 -3.29
CA LEU A 78 -2.37 8.58 -3.21
C LEU A 78 -1.82 8.05 -1.88
N GLY A 79 -2.47 8.35 -0.76
CA GLY A 79 -2.02 7.88 0.55
C GLY A 79 -2.26 6.38 0.83
N LEU A 80 -3.16 5.72 0.08
CA LEU A 80 -3.55 4.33 0.34
C LEU A 80 -3.06 3.34 -0.72
N ALA A 81 -3.07 3.74 -1.99
CA ALA A 81 -2.87 2.88 -3.14
C ALA A 81 -1.77 3.40 -4.08
N HIS A 82 -1.09 2.48 -4.75
CA HIS A 82 -0.01 2.75 -5.70
C HIS A 82 -0.56 3.18 -7.06
N VAL A 83 -1.45 4.18 -7.07
CA VAL A 83 -2.17 4.66 -8.25
C VAL A 83 -2.11 6.18 -8.25
N ARG A 84 -1.54 6.76 -9.31
CA ARG A 84 -1.65 8.21 -9.60
C ARG A 84 -2.99 8.47 -10.27
N PRO A 85 -4.00 8.95 -9.54
CA PRO A 85 -5.37 8.93 -10.02
C PRO A 85 -5.56 9.93 -11.17
N ASP A 86 -6.07 9.45 -12.30
CA ASP A 86 -6.42 10.27 -13.46
C ASP A 86 -7.89 10.11 -13.88
N ARG A 87 -8.66 9.29 -13.15
CA ARG A 87 -10.08 9.05 -13.43
C ARG A 87 -10.72 8.39 -12.23
N ALA A 88 -11.98 8.72 -11.96
CA ALA A 88 -12.75 8.02 -10.95
C ALA A 88 -14.23 7.95 -11.32
N ALA A 89 -14.87 6.86 -10.90
CA ALA A 89 -16.31 6.69 -11.07
C ALA A 89 -16.90 5.80 -9.97
N VAL A 90 -18.20 5.93 -9.74
CA VAL A 90 -18.91 5.06 -8.80
C VAL A 90 -19.06 3.67 -9.41
N ALA A 91 -18.48 2.66 -8.75
CA ALA A 91 -18.58 1.28 -9.18
C ALA A 91 -20.02 0.76 -8.92
N PRO A 92 -20.69 0.15 -9.92
CA PRO A 92 -22.11 -0.22 -9.83
C PRO A 92 -22.39 -1.30 -8.77
N LYS A 93 -21.56 -2.34 -8.72
CA LYS A 93 -21.63 -3.38 -7.69
C LYS A 93 -20.26 -4.02 -7.49
N VAL A 94 -19.78 -4.04 -6.26
CA VAL A 94 -18.51 -4.69 -5.90
C VAL A 94 -18.77 -5.74 -4.84
N THR A 95 -18.20 -6.92 -5.03
CA THR A 95 -18.25 -8.03 -4.06
C THR A 95 -16.86 -8.35 -3.55
N ASN A 96 -16.75 -8.97 -2.38
CA ASN A 96 -15.50 -9.36 -1.72
C ASN A 96 -14.57 -8.21 -1.30
N LEU A 97 -14.99 -6.95 -1.49
CA LEU A 97 -14.34 -5.79 -0.90
C LEU A 97 -14.87 -5.60 0.53
N GLY A 98 -14.05 -5.91 1.54
CA GLY A 98 -14.42 -5.72 2.95
C GLY A 98 -15.14 -6.87 3.64
N ASN A 99 -15.32 -8.03 2.99
CA ASN A 99 -15.73 -9.26 3.69
C ASN A 99 -14.54 -9.83 4.48
N GLN A 100 -14.22 -9.19 5.61
CA GLN A 100 -13.67 -9.93 6.73
C GLN A 100 -14.76 -10.91 7.16
N THR A 101 -14.66 -12.16 6.71
CA THR A 101 -15.50 -13.26 7.22
C THR A 101 -15.61 -13.10 8.72
N ALA A 102 -16.84 -12.79 9.14
CA ALA A 102 -17.18 -12.28 10.43
C ALA A 102 -16.71 -13.23 11.53
N ARG A 103 -15.66 -12.85 12.26
CA ARG A 103 -15.35 -13.42 13.58
C ARG A 103 -16.49 -13.17 14.59
N SER A 104 -17.50 -12.37 14.25
CA SER A 104 -18.65 -12.09 15.12
C SER A 104 -19.59 -13.28 15.33
N ALA A 105 -19.51 -14.34 14.51
CA ALA A 105 -20.34 -15.54 14.71
C ALA A 105 -19.73 -16.55 15.71
N VAL A 106 -18.44 -16.45 16.05
CA VAL A 106 -17.77 -17.40 16.95
C VAL A 106 -18.20 -17.19 18.40
N LEU A 107 -18.33 -15.94 18.83
CA LEU A 107 -18.69 -15.58 20.20
C LEU A 107 -20.08 -16.10 20.64
N PRO A 108 -21.18 -15.87 19.88
CA PRO A 108 -22.49 -16.38 20.28
C PRO A 108 -22.52 -17.92 20.27
N LEU A 109 -21.83 -18.58 19.33
CA LEU A 109 -21.80 -20.03 19.24
C LEU A 109 -21.12 -20.66 20.47
N THR A 110 -20.00 -20.08 20.92
CA THR A 110 -19.30 -20.54 22.14
C THR A 110 -20.15 -20.36 23.40
N LEU A 111 -20.88 -19.26 23.52
CA LEU A 111 -21.76 -19.01 24.66
C LEU A 111 -22.94 -19.99 24.69
N THR A 112 -23.53 -20.28 23.53
CA THR A 112 -24.64 -21.22 23.40
C THR A 112 -24.19 -22.64 23.78
N LEU A 113 -23.01 -23.06 23.33
CA LEU A 113 -22.44 -24.37 23.63
C LEU A 113 -22.12 -24.54 25.11
N LEU A 114 -21.54 -23.52 25.74
CA LEU A 114 -21.27 -23.50 27.18
C LEU A 114 -22.56 -23.59 27.99
N THR A 115 -23.58 -22.85 27.59
CA THR A 115 -24.89 -22.87 28.25
C THR A 115 -25.52 -24.26 28.16
N MET A 116 -25.48 -24.90 26.99
CA MET A 116 -25.99 -26.26 26.79
C MET A 116 -25.30 -27.29 27.69
N LEU A 117 -23.97 -27.18 27.83
CA LEU A 117 -23.16 -28.10 28.64
C LEU A 117 -23.46 -27.93 30.15
N VAL A 118 -23.55 -26.69 30.63
CA VAL A 118 -23.92 -26.39 32.02
C VAL A 118 -25.32 -26.90 32.34
N MET A 119 -26.28 -26.70 31.43
CA MET A 119 -27.66 -27.16 31.61
C MET A 119 -27.77 -28.68 31.63
N GLY A 120 -27.01 -29.38 30.79
CA GLY A 120 -26.94 -30.85 30.77
C GLY A 120 -26.40 -31.44 32.08
N VAL A 121 -25.42 -30.78 32.71
CA VAL A 121 -24.88 -31.17 34.02
C VAL A 121 -25.89 -30.92 35.14
N ILE A 122 -26.54 -29.75 35.16
CA ILE A 122 -27.54 -29.41 36.19
C ILE A 122 -28.74 -30.37 36.15
N LEU A 123 -29.22 -30.71 34.95
CA LEU A 123 -30.37 -31.61 34.79
C LEU A 123 -30.03 -33.10 34.81
N SER A 124 -28.76 -33.48 34.97
CA SER A 124 -28.31 -34.88 34.92
C SER A 124 -28.77 -35.62 33.65
N ALA A 125 -28.85 -34.90 32.53
CA ALA A 125 -29.35 -35.41 31.26
C ALA A 125 -28.16 -35.77 30.34
N PRO A 126 -27.72 -37.03 30.30
CA PRO A 126 -26.49 -37.42 29.60
C PRO A 126 -26.56 -37.17 28.08
N GLU A 127 -27.76 -37.16 27.50
CA GLU A 127 -27.94 -36.90 26.07
C GLU A 127 -27.62 -35.46 25.66
N LEU A 128 -27.85 -34.49 26.55
CA LEU A 128 -27.48 -33.08 26.31
C LEU A 128 -25.97 -32.86 26.41
N ILE A 129 -25.30 -33.58 27.31
CA ILE A 129 -23.84 -33.53 27.46
C ILE A 129 -23.18 -34.12 26.22
N LEU A 130 -23.65 -35.29 25.75
CA LEU A 130 -23.11 -35.94 24.55
C LEU A 130 -23.28 -35.04 23.31
N THR A 131 -24.46 -34.44 23.16
CA THR A 131 -24.75 -33.50 22.05
C THR A 131 -23.83 -32.28 22.10
N GLY A 132 -23.63 -31.68 23.29
CA GLY A 132 -22.73 -30.55 23.48
C GLY A 132 -21.27 -30.88 23.15
N VAL A 133 -20.79 -32.07 23.53
CA VAL A 133 -19.42 -32.54 23.23
C VAL A 133 -19.25 -32.77 21.73
N VAL A 134 -20.21 -33.39 21.04
CA VAL A 134 -20.15 -33.62 19.59
C VAL A 134 -20.13 -32.31 18.82
N ILE A 135 -21.02 -31.37 19.15
CA ILE A 135 -21.06 -30.05 18.50
C ILE A 135 -19.77 -29.28 18.82
N GLY A 136 -19.27 -29.37 20.06
CA GLY A 136 -18.00 -28.76 20.47
C GLY A 136 -16.80 -29.34 19.72
N ALA A 137 -16.76 -30.65 19.51
CA ALA A 137 -15.72 -31.34 18.75
C ALA A 137 -15.78 -30.97 17.27
N VAL A 138 -16.96 -30.93 16.65
CA VAL A 138 -17.13 -30.51 15.25
C VAL A 138 -16.76 -29.05 15.05
N THR A 139 -17.17 -28.16 15.97
CA THR A 139 -16.83 -26.73 15.92
C THR A 139 -15.34 -26.50 16.18
N GLY A 140 -14.77 -27.19 17.17
CA GLY A 140 -13.35 -27.15 17.50
C GLY A 140 -12.49 -27.68 16.35
N PHE A 141 -12.91 -28.77 15.71
CA PHE A 141 -12.25 -29.32 14.53
C PHE A 141 -12.40 -28.38 13.32
N ALA A 142 -13.53 -27.72 13.12
CA ALA A 142 -13.69 -26.70 12.07
C ALA A 142 -12.79 -25.46 12.31
N LEU A 143 -12.56 -25.10 13.57
CA LEU A 143 -11.67 -23.99 13.96
C LEU A 143 -10.18 -24.36 13.93
N LEU A 144 -9.83 -25.62 14.22
CA LEU A 144 -8.46 -26.15 14.27
C LEU A 144 -8.03 -26.84 12.97
N ALA A 145 -8.97 -27.14 12.05
CA ALA A 145 -8.65 -27.68 10.74
C ALA A 145 -7.63 -26.76 10.07
N PRO A 146 -6.53 -27.33 9.52
CA PRO A 146 -5.46 -26.53 8.96
C PRO A 146 -6.02 -25.57 7.91
N LYS A 147 -5.76 -24.27 8.10
CA LYS A 147 -6.20 -23.11 7.30
C LYS A 147 -5.84 -23.18 5.79
N ARG A 148 -5.47 -24.33 5.25
CA ARG A 148 -5.09 -24.52 3.84
C ARG A 148 -6.27 -24.52 2.87
N PHE A 149 -7.51 -24.65 3.33
CA PHE A 149 -8.67 -24.76 2.42
C PHE A 149 -9.58 -23.52 2.31
N HIS A 150 -9.36 -22.45 3.09
CA HIS A 150 -10.16 -21.21 3.01
C HIS A 150 -9.32 -19.93 2.90
N SER A 151 -8.01 -20.03 2.67
CA SER A 151 -7.13 -18.87 2.44
C SER A 151 -7.06 -18.45 0.98
N GLY A 152 -8.09 -18.73 0.19
CA GLY A 152 -8.30 -18.06 -1.10
C GLY A 152 -9.09 -16.78 -0.83
N THR A 153 -8.42 -15.69 -0.46
CA THR A 153 -9.04 -14.36 -0.48
C THR A 153 -9.50 -14.12 -1.90
N THR A 154 -10.81 -14.25 -2.12
CA THR A 154 -11.37 -14.06 -3.45
C THR A 154 -11.15 -12.59 -3.80
N PRO A 155 -10.50 -12.27 -4.94
CA PRO A 155 -10.29 -10.88 -5.33
C PRO A 155 -11.60 -10.11 -5.31
N PRO A 156 -11.56 -8.78 -5.05
CA PRO A 156 -12.73 -7.97 -5.24
C PRO A 156 -13.18 -8.09 -6.70
N ARG A 157 -14.48 -8.37 -6.89
CA ARG A 157 -15.08 -8.51 -8.23
C ARG A 157 -16.06 -7.39 -8.45
N VAL A 158 -15.92 -6.71 -9.57
CA VAL A 158 -16.82 -5.65 -10.01
C VAL A 158 -17.84 -6.25 -10.98
N PHE A 159 -19.12 -5.94 -10.78
CA PHE A 159 -20.21 -6.38 -11.64
C PHE A 159 -20.92 -5.20 -12.25
N ASP A 160 -21.02 -5.19 -13.57
CA ASP A 160 -21.85 -4.23 -14.32
C ASP A 160 -22.95 -5.01 -15.06
N GLN A 161 -24.21 -4.62 -14.85
CA GLN A 161 -25.39 -5.32 -15.40
C GLN A 161 -25.35 -6.85 -15.23
N ASN A 162 -24.93 -7.32 -14.05
CA ASN A 162 -24.78 -8.75 -13.72
C ASN A 162 -23.68 -9.51 -14.50
N ARG A 163 -22.76 -8.80 -15.15
CA ARG A 163 -21.55 -9.36 -15.78
C ARG A 163 -20.32 -8.95 -14.98
N GLU A 164 -19.42 -9.90 -14.74
CA GLU A 164 -18.14 -9.61 -14.08
C GLU A 164 -17.25 -8.78 -15.02
N VAL A 165 -16.69 -7.69 -14.50
CA VAL A 165 -15.81 -6.76 -15.20
C VAL A 165 -14.41 -6.90 -14.63
N PHE A 166 -13.46 -7.32 -15.48
CA PHE A 166 -12.04 -7.40 -15.12
C PHE A 166 -11.43 -6.01 -14.95
N ALA A 167 -10.29 -5.90 -14.24
CA ALA A 167 -9.62 -4.63 -13.97
C ALA A 167 -9.42 -3.74 -15.22
N SER A 168 -9.04 -4.34 -16.36
CA SER A 168 -8.91 -3.63 -17.64
C SER A 168 -10.24 -3.06 -18.15
N GLY A 169 -11.33 -3.81 -17.98
CA GLY A 169 -12.69 -3.37 -18.28
C GLY A 169 -13.21 -2.34 -17.28
N VAL A 170 -12.77 -2.39 -16.02
CA VAL A 170 -13.07 -1.35 -15.02
C VAL A 170 -12.46 -0.04 -15.48
N TYR A 171 -11.14 -0.03 -15.74
CA TYR A 171 -10.40 1.15 -16.21
C TYR A 171 -11.02 1.77 -17.46
N ALA A 172 -11.47 0.95 -18.42
CA ALA A 172 -12.10 1.41 -19.66
C ALA A 172 -13.47 2.08 -19.46
N ASN A 173 -14.18 1.78 -18.37
CA ASN A 173 -15.49 2.36 -18.05
C ASN A 173 -15.40 3.61 -17.16
N LEU A 174 -14.21 3.95 -16.66
CA LEU A 174 -13.98 5.17 -15.91
C LEU A 174 -13.94 6.35 -16.87
N ALA A 175 -14.82 7.32 -16.63
CA ALA A 175 -14.76 8.58 -17.33
C ALA A 175 -13.42 9.26 -16.98
N ILE A 176 -12.68 9.66 -18.00
CA ILE A 176 -11.56 10.58 -17.81
C ILE A 176 -12.18 11.82 -17.19
N ASP A 177 -11.73 12.15 -16.00
CA ASP A 177 -12.09 13.42 -15.43
C ASP A 177 -11.28 14.45 -16.25
N ASP A 178 -11.89 15.15 -17.21
CA ASP A 178 -11.16 16.18 -17.97
C ASP A 178 -10.78 17.37 -17.08
N THR A 179 -11.21 17.37 -15.80
CA THR A 179 -10.72 18.22 -14.72
C THR A 179 -9.63 17.56 -13.87
N VAL A 180 -9.11 16.40 -14.30
CA VAL A 180 -7.88 15.77 -13.82
C VAL A 180 -6.90 16.87 -13.56
N ALA A 181 -6.46 16.89 -12.31
CA ALA A 181 -5.40 17.72 -11.82
C ALA A 181 -4.30 17.77 -12.88
N ASP A 182 -4.18 18.92 -13.56
CA ASP A 182 -2.85 19.44 -13.82
C ASP A 182 -2.09 19.23 -12.49
N PRO A 183 -0.91 18.59 -12.45
CA PRO A 183 -0.08 18.55 -11.25
C PRO A 183 0.04 19.95 -10.59
N ARG A 184 -0.11 21.03 -11.38
CA ARG A 184 -0.19 22.43 -10.93
C ARG A 184 -1.49 22.83 -10.20
N GLY A 185 -2.51 21.99 -10.20
CA GLY A 185 -3.81 22.20 -9.54
C GLY A 185 -3.99 21.40 -8.26
N LEU A 186 -3.00 20.59 -7.87
CA LEU A 186 -2.87 20.03 -6.54
C LEU A 186 -2.51 21.13 -5.54
N SER A 187 -2.94 20.98 -4.29
CA SER A 187 -2.46 21.88 -3.25
C SER A 187 -0.93 21.78 -3.14
N PRO A 188 -0.22 22.86 -2.77
CA PRO A 188 1.22 22.84 -2.50
C PRO A 188 1.65 21.71 -1.56
N ARG A 189 0.83 21.43 -0.54
CA ARG A 189 1.06 20.32 0.40
C ARG A 189 1.01 18.97 -0.30
N SER A 190 -0.06 18.68 -1.04
CA SER A 190 -0.24 17.38 -1.71
C SER A 190 0.89 17.12 -2.71
N ARG A 191 1.39 18.18 -3.37
CA ARG A 191 2.57 18.14 -4.26
C ARG A 191 3.84 17.71 -3.53
N VAL A 192 4.13 18.31 -2.38
CA VAL A 192 5.31 17.95 -1.57
C VAL A 192 5.17 16.57 -0.94
N ASP A 193 3.97 16.17 -0.52
CA ASP A 193 3.73 14.83 0.03
C ASP A 193 3.98 13.74 -1.02
N LEU A 194 3.59 13.97 -2.28
CA LEU A 194 3.94 13.10 -3.41
C LEU A 194 5.46 12.96 -3.62
N VAL A 195 6.20 14.07 -3.50
CA VAL A 195 7.67 14.05 -3.60
C VAL A 195 8.28 13.24 -2.45
N LYS A 196 7.80 13.43 -1.22
CA LYS A 196 8.26 12.68 -0.04
C LYS A 196 7.97 11.19 -0.16
N GLU A 197 6.78 10.84 -0.63
CA GLU A 197 6.39 9.44 -0.87
C GLU A 197 7.29 8.81 -1.92
N ARG A 198 7.51 9.50 -3.04
CA ARG A 198 8.39 9.01 -4.11
C ARG A 198 9.84 8.86 -3.64
N PHE A 199 10.36 9.83 -2.90
CA PHE A 199 11.70 9.74 -2.32
C PHE A 199 11.80 8.59 -1.31
N GLY A 200 10.77 8.38 -0.49
CA GLY A 200 10.68 7.25 0.43
C GLY A 200 10.70 5.90 -0.30
N ALA A 201 9.91 5.75 -1.36
CA ALA A 201 9.88 4.54 -2.19
C ALA A 201 11.25 4.24 -2.82
N LEU A 202 11.94 5.25 -3.35
CA LEU A 202 13.30 5.10 -3.90
C LEU A 202 14.32 4.74 -2.82
N ARG A 203 14.14 5.21 -1.58
CA ARG A 203 15.03 4.88 -0.46
C ARG A 203 14.86 3.43 0.01
N ASP A 204 13.64 2.91 -0.09
CA ASP A 204 13.30 1.54 0.28
C ASP A 204 13.61 0.54 -0.85
N ASP A 205 13.74 1.00 -2.09
CA ASP A 205 14.27 0.21 -3.20
C ASP A 205 15.79 0.05 -3.07
N ILE A 206 16.21 -1.11 -2.56
CA ILE A 206 17.62 -1.41 -2.36
C ILE A 206 18.43 -1.45 -3.66
N VAL A 207 17.83 -1.84 -4.79
CA VAL A 207 18.52 -1.85 -6.08
C VAL A 207 18.78 -0.41 -6.50
N TYR A 208 17.74 0.42 -6.50
CA TYR A 208 17.85 1.83 -6.84
C TYR A 208 18.86 2.55 -5.94
N ARG A 209 18.86 2.25 -4.63
CA ARG A 209 19.79 2.84 -3.67
C ARG A 209 21.25 2.47 -3.92
N ILE A 210 21.52 1.28 -4.44
CA ILE A 210 22.88 0.87 -4.81
C ILE A 210 23.28 1.53 -6.13
N GLU A 211 22.41 1.46 -7.15
CA GLU A 211 22.70 1.91 -8.50
C GLU A 211 22.76 3.43 -8.61
N ASN A 212 21.96 4.17 -7.84
CA ASN A 212 21.81 5.63 -7.91
C ASN A 212 22.07 6.28 -6.54
N SER A 213 23.12 5.82 -5.84
CA SER A 213 23.44 6.22 -4.47
C SER A 213 23.61 7.73 -4.25
N ALA A 214 23.96 8.48 -5.30
CA ALA A 214 24.08 9.94 -5.27
C ALA A 214 22.80 10.67 -4.81
N LEU A 215 21.60 10.10 -5.03
CA LEU A 215 20.33 10.69 -4.57
C LEU A 215 20.21 10.73 -3.04
N PHE A 216 21.02 9.93 -2.33
CA PHE A 216 20.99 9.77 -0.88
C PHE A 216 22.26 10.31 -0.20
N ASP A 217 23.11 10.99 -0.97
CA ASP A 217 24.37 11.56 -0.50
C ASP A 217 24.27 13.09 -0.47
N ALA A 218 24.21 13.66 0.73
CA ALA A 218 24.15 15.11 0.92
C ALA A 218 25.41 15.86 0.45
N ALA A 219 26.49 15.16 0.10
CA ALA A 219 27.66 15.75 -0.54
C ALA A 219 27.43 16.07 -2.03
N VAL A 220 26.40 15.50 -2.65
CA VAL A 220 26.01 15.82 -4.03
C VAL A 220 25.22 17.13 -4.03
N PRO A 221 25.64 18.17 -4.77
CA PRO A 221 25.01 19.49 -4.72
C PRO A 221 23.50 19.49 -4.99
N GLU A 222 23.04 18.68 -5.94
CA GLU A 222 21.63 18.58 -6.30
C GLU A 222 20.81 17.92 -5.19
N THR A 223 21.34 16.86 -4.57
CA THR A 223 20.73 16.20 -3.40
C THR A 223 20.70 17.15 -2.19
N GLN A 224 21.78 17.88 -1.94
CA GLN A 224 21.81 18.90 -0.90
C GLN A 224 20.74 19.97 -1.12
N ARG A 225 20.56 20.45 -2.36
CA ARG A 225 19.52 21.40 -2.72
C ARG A 225 18.13 20.84 -2.42
N PHE A 226 17.88 19.59 -2.76
CA PHE A 226 16.62 18.92 -2.46
C PHE A 226 16.36 18.83 -0.95
N GLU A 227 17.35 18.44 -0.15
CA GLU A 227 17.20 18.38 1.32
C GLU A 227 16.92 19.77 1.92
N LEU A 228 17.61 20.81 1.44
CA LEU A 228 17.36 22.19 1.85
C LEU A 228 15.97 22.68 1.44
N ALA A 229 15.49 22.32 0.25
CA ALA A 229 14.14 22.63 -0.21
C ALA A 229 13.08 21.96 0.68
N LEU A 230 13.29 20.70 1.07
CA LEU A 230 12.43 20.00 2.02
C LEU A 230 12.45 20.64 3.41
N LEU A 231 13.58 21.14 3.86
CA LEU A 231 13.70 21.85 5.15
C LEU A 231 13.01 23.21 5.12
N ALA A 232 13.07 23.90 3.99
CA ALA A 232 12.45 25.21 3.79
C ALA A 232 10.93 25.13 3.54
N TRP A 233 10.40 23.94 3.21
CA TRP A 233 8.98 23.73 2.99
C TRP A 233 8.15 24.02 4.25
N ASP A 234 7.22 24.96 4.12
CA ASP A 234 6.21 25.29 5.12
C ASP A 234 4.87 25.59 4.43
N GLU A 235 3.83 24.84 4.81
CA GLU A 235 2.46 25.01 4.29
C GLU A 235 1.85 26.37 4.68
N MET A 236 2.30 26.94 5.79
CA MET A 236 1.81 28.24 6.30
C MET A 236 2.63 29.43 5.81
N ALA A 237 3.66 29.20 4.96
CA ALA A 237 4.45 30.27 4.39
C ALA A 237 3.59 31.22 3.53
N PRO A 238 4.02 32.47 3.31
CA PRO A 238 3.30 33.40 2.43
C PRO A 238 3.17 32.94 0.96
N ASN A 239 4.07 32.07 0.51
CA ASN A 239 4.22 31.61 -0.88
C ASN A 239 4.41 30.08 -0.97
N PRO A 240 3.46 29.27 -0.48
CA PRO A 240 3.62 27.82 -0.42
C PRO A 240 3.72 27.19 -1.82
N ASP A 241 3.02 27.71 -2.83
CA ASP A 241 3.13 27.22 -4.21
C ASP A 241 4.55 27.29 -4.78
N GLU A 242 5.30 28.35 -4.46
CA GLU A 242 6.69 28.53 -4.90
C GLU A 242 7.61 27.51 -4.21
N LEU A 243 7.44 27.31 -2.90
CA LEU A 243 8.19 26.33 -2.13
C LEU A 243 7.93 24.90 -2.60
N ALA A 244 6.66 24.55 -2.89
CA ALA A 244 6.31 23.25 -3.44
C ALA A 244 6.94 23.03 -4.81
N THR A 245 6.94 24.06 -5.66
CA THR A 245 7.60 24.00 -6.99
C THR A 245 9.11 23.83 -6.87
N GLU A 246 9.75 24.50 -5.91
CA GLU A 246 11.18 24.33 -5.64
C GLU A 246 11.51 22.90 -5.14
N VAL A 247 10.69 22.34 -4.25
CA VAL A 247 10.86 20.95 -3.79
C VAL A 247 10.78 19.95 -4.95
N GLU A 248 9.78 20.09 -5.81
CA GLU A 248 9.63 19.23 -7.01
C GLU A 248 10.82 19.36 -7.96
N ALA A 249 11.21 20.60 -8.30
CA ALA A 249 12.31 20.85 -9.21
C ALA A 249 13.65 20.35 -8.65
N ALA A 250 13.91 20.58 -7.36
CA ALA A 250 15.11 20.09 -6.70
C ALA A 250 15.16 18.56 -6.63
N PHE A 251 14.03 17.91 -6.35
CA PHE A 251 13.92 16.45 -6.37
C PHE A 251 14.21 15.87 -7.76
N ASP A 252 13.59 16.41 -8.81
CA ASP A 252 13.80 15.90 -10.17
C ASP A 252 15.24 16.15 -10.65
N ALA A 253 15.85 17.28 -10.27
CA ALA A 253 17.26 17.55 -10.55
C ALA A 253 18.19 16.56 -9.83
N ALA A 254 17.98 16.33 -8.53
CA ALA A 254 18.77 15.38 -7.74
C ALA A 254 18.65 13.96 -8.28
N ARG A 255 17.43 13.55 -8.64
CA ARG A 255 17.15 12.24 -9.21
C ARG A 255 17.83 12.06 -10.57
N THR A 256 17.64 13.02 -11.48
CA THR A 256 18.29 12.98 -12.80
C THR A 256 19.80 12.89 -12.67
N ARG A 257 20.39 13.69 -11.77
CA ARG A 257 21.83 13.66 -11.52
C ARG A 257 22.30 12.31 -10.99
N ALA A 258 21.53 11.71 -10.09
CA ALA A 258 21.86 10.40 -9.53
C ALA A 258 21.76 9.29 -10.57
N GLU A 259 20.76 9.34 -11.46
CA GLU A 259 20.59 8.41 -12.57
C GLU A 259 21.71 8.57 -13.63
N GLU A 260 22.16 9.80 -13.89
CA GLU A 260 23.30 10.09 -14.77
C GLU A 260 24.63 9.56 -14.23
N LEU A 261 24.87 9.76 -12.93
CA LEU A 261 26.09 9.27 -12.28
C LEU A 261 26.06 7.75 -12.11
N GLY A 262 24.89 7.20 -11.77
CA GLY A 262 24.73 5.80 -11.46
C GLY A 262 25.80 5.28 -10.49
N LEU A 263 26.40 4.15 -10.86
CA LEU A 263 27.49 3.53 -10.08
C LEU A 263 28.81 4.31 -10.15
N ASP A 264 28.97 5.29 -11.04
CA ASP A 264 30.19 6.08 -11.13
C ASP A 264 30.33 7.08 -9.98
N HIS A 265 29.25 7.35 -9.24
CA HIS A 265 29.30 8.06 -7.95
C HIS A 265 30.13 7.31 -6.89
N LEU A 266 30.16 5.98 -6.97
CA LEU A 266 30.97 5.18 -6.06
C LEU A 266 32.47 5.42 -6.35
N PRO A 267 33.32 5.40 -5.31
CA PRO A 267 34.77 5.38 -5.49
C PRO A 267 35.17 4.27 -6.46
N GLU A 268 36.15 4.51 -7.31
CA GLU A 268 36.54 3.57 -8.38
C GLU A 268 36.82 2.16 -7.85
N THR A 269 37.44 2.06 -6.67
CA THR A 269 37.71 0.79 -5.95
C THR A 269 36.45 0.07 -5.46
N ALA A 270 35.33 0.77 -5.30
CA ALA A 270 34.05 0.26 -4.82
C ALA A 270 33.07 -0.10 -5.96
N ARG A 271 33.27 0.41 -7.18
CA ARG A 271 32.33 0.23 -8.31
C ARG A 271 32.05 -1.24 -8.63
N ASP A 272 33.07 -2.08 -8.62
CA ASP A 272 32.92 -3.52 -8.87
C ASP A 272 32.12 -4.22 -7.79
N SER A 273 32.35 -3.85 -6.53
CA SER A 273 31.56 -4.33 -5.41
C SER A 273 30.11 -3.83 -5.50
N GLY A 274 29.90 -2.57 -5.86
CA GLY A 274 28.58 -1.99 -6.14
C GLY A 274 27.81 -2.75 -7.22
N ARG A 275 28.46 -3.06 -8.36
CA ARG A 275 27.88 -3.89 -9.43
C ARG A 275 27.47 -5.28 -8.95
N ARG A 276 28.31 -5.93 -8.14
CA ARG A 276 27.98 -7.25 -7.56
C ARG A 276 26.82 -7.17 -6.56
N ALA A 277 26.78 -6.12 -5.75
CA ALA A 277 25.68 -5.90 -4.81
C ALA A 277 24.36 -5.65 -5.55
N ALA A 278 24.35 -4.79 -6.57
CA ALA A 278 23.17 -4.54 -7.39
C ALA A 278 22.65 -5.83 -8.05
N ARG A 279 23.54 -6.64 -8.65
CA ARG A 279 23.17 -7.95 -9.21
C ARG A 279 22.58 -8.90 -8.17
N ALA A 280 23.19 -9.00 -6.99
CA ALA A 280 22.67 -9.83 -5.90
C ALA A 280 21.30 -9.32 -5.41
N ALA A 281 21.09 -8.01 -5.37
CA ALA A 281 19.80 -7.41 -5.03
C ALA A 281 18.73 -7.72 -6.08
N HIS A 282 19.05 -7.63 -7.37
CA HIS A 282 18.18 -8.09 -8.45
C HIS A 282 17.81 -9.57 -8.30
N THR A 283 18.77 -10.44 -7.99
CA THR A 283 18.51 -11.87 -7.71
C THR A 283 17.57 -12.03 -6.51
N ALA A 284 17.78 -11.31 -5.42
CA ALA A 284 16.91 -11.38 -4.25
C ALA A 284 15.45 -10.99 -4.58
N LEU A 285 15.24 -10.01 -5.45
CA LEU A 285 13.90 -9.57 -5.85
C LEU A 285 13.19 -10.59 -6.76
N HIS A 286 13.93 -11.29 -7.63
CA HIS A 286 13.35 -12.15 -8.67
C HIS A 286 13.47 -13.65 -8.38
N ALA A 287 14.18 -14.06 -7.33
CA ALA A 287 14.35 -15.48 -6.97
C ALA A 287 13.01 -16.18 -6.70
N GLU A 288 12.83 -17.34 -7.32
CA GLU A 288 11.61 -18.16 -7.18
C GLU A 288 11.57 -18.89 -5.83
N SER A 289 12.74 -19.22 -5.26
CA SER A 289 12.85 -19.93 -3.99
C SER A 289 13.22 -19.01 -2.82
N GLU A 290 12.67 -19.29 -1.63
CA GLU A 290 13.01 -18.55 -0.40
C GLU A 290 14.49 -18.69 -0.03
N GLY A 291 15.07 -19.88 -0.26
CA GLY A 291 16.49 -20.14 0.05
C GLY A 291 17.45 -19.31 -0.81
N GLU A 292 17.16 -19.19 -2.11
CA GLU A 292 17.94 -18.35 -3.03
C GLU A 292 17.78 -16.86 -2.71
N ARG A 293 16.54 -16.43 -2.41
CA ARG A 293 16.26 -15.06 -1.97
C ARG A 293 17.04 -14.68 -0.72
N GLU A 294 17.04 -15.55 0.28
CA GLU A 294 17.73 -15.31 1.55
C GLU A 294 19.26 -15.34 1.39
N ALA A 295 19.79 -16.24 0.55
CA ALA A 295 21.22 -16.26 0.24
C ALA A 295 21.66 -14.97 -0.50
N ALA A 296 20.86 -14.50 -1.45
CA ALA A 296 21.12 -13.26 -2.19
C ALA A 296 21.06 -12.03 -1.26
N ARG A 297 20.08 -11.94 -0.35
CA ARG A 297 20.01 -10.88 0.67
C ARG A 297 21.23 -10.83 1.57
N ARG A 298 21.66 -11.99 2.10
CA ARG A 298 22.89 -12.08 2.90
C ARG A 298 24.11 -11.61 2.12
N ARG A 299 24.19 -11.94 0.82
CA ARG A 299 25.28 -11.50 -0.03
C ARG A 299 25.28 -9.99 -0.26
N VAL A 300 24.11 -9.37 -0.45
CA VAL A 300 23.98 -7.91 -0.51
C VAL A 300 24.47 -7.29 0.79
N ALA A 301 23.98 -7.76 1.95
CA ALA A 301 24.38 -7.26 3.26
C ALA A 301 25.89 -7.34 3.49
N GLU A 302 26.52 -8.47 3.14
CA GLU A 302 27.97 -8.68 3.24
C GLU A 302 28.76 -7.69 2.37
N ILE A 303 28.37 -7.53 1.10
CA ILE A 303 29.07 -6.63 0.18
C ILE A 303 28.90 -5.18 0.62
N LEU A 304 27.69 -4.76 0.94
CA LEU A 304 27.43 -3.38 1.37
C LEU A 304 28.08 -3.06 2.72
N GLY A 305 28.07 -4.03 3.65
CA GLY A 305 28.80 -3.91 4.91
C GLY A 305 30.31 -3.74 4.71
N SER A 306 30.89 -4.39 3.69
CA SER A 306 32.31 -4.23 3.36
C SER A 306 32.66 -2.90 2.71
N LEU A 307 31.69 -2.21 2.08
CA LEU A 307 31.90 -0.94 1.41
C LEU A 307 32.01 0.25 2.39
N ALA A 308 31.39 0.15 3.57
CA ALA A 308 31.45 1.15 4.65
C ALA A 308 31.26 2.62 4.18
N LEU A 309 30.42 2.83 3.16
CA LEU A 309 30.15 4.16 2.61
C LEU A 309 29.12 4.89 3.48
N TYR A 310 29.41 6.13 3.86
CA TYR A 310 28.60 6.86 4.85
C TYR A 310 27.15 7.12 4.37
N TYR A 311 26.94 7.24 3.05
CA TYR A 311 25.63 7.44 2.41
C TYR A 311 24.92 6.13 2.07
N LEU A 312 25.54 4.98 2.32
CA LEU A 312 24.96 3.67 2.09
C LEU A 312 24.74 2.98 3.44
N PRO A 313 23.60 3.21 4.12
CA PRO A 313 23.41 2.72 5.48
C PRO A 313 23.51 1.19 5.53
N PRO A 314 24.03 0.64 6.65
CA PRO A 314 24.27 -0.78 6.80
C PRO A 314 22.96 -1.55 6.58
N VAL A 315 23.05 -2.60 5.78
CA VAL A 315 21.94 -3.51 5.54
C VAL A 315 22.01 -4.60 6.61
N ASP A 316 21.07 -4.58 7.56
CA ASP A 316 20.92 -5.66 8.54
C ASP A 316 20.14 -6.82 7.91
N PRO A 317 20.78 -7.99 7.69
CA PRO A 317 20.12 -9.16 7.09
C PRO A 317 19.00 -9.74 7.96
N THR A 318 18.94 -9.40 9.25
CA THR A 318 17.95 -9.90 10.20
C THR A 318 16.73 -8.99 10.37
N THR A 319 16.77 -7.77 9.81
CA THR A 319 15.64 -6.85 9.89
C THR A 319 14.65 -7.11 8.72
N PRO A 320 13.34 -7.33 8.99
CA PRO A 320 12.33 -7.60 7.97
C PRO A 320 12.07 -6.49 6.95
N THR A 321 12.62 -5.29 7.13
CA THR A 321 12.38 -4.12 6.27
C THR A 321 13.20 -4.08 4.99
N LEU A 322 14.02 -5.10 4.72
CA LEU A 322 14.85 -5.15 3.50
C LEU A 322 14.07 -5.25 2.18
N ILE A 323 12.77 -5.53 2.26
CA ILE A 323 11.80 -5.37 1.19
C ILE A 323 10.52 -4.94 1.91
N GLY A 324 10.10 -3.69 1.72
CA GLY A 324 9.05 -3.01 2.51
C GLY A 324 8.05 -3.92 3.23
N GLN A 325 8.25 -4.13 4.54
CA GLN A 325 7.11 -4.38 5.41
C GLN A 325 6.52 -3.01 5.73
N ARG A 326 5.31 -2.76 5.21
CA ARG A 326 4.48 -1.61 5.61
C ARG A 326 4.51 -1.50 7.12
N LYS A 327 5.08 -0.41 7.60
CA LYS A 327 4.98 0.02 8.99
C LYS A 327 3.49 0.14 9.30
N GLN A 328 2.93 -0.79 10.07
CA GLN A 328 1.66 -0.53 10.74
C GLN A 328 1.93 0.63 11.68
N ILE A 329 1.34 1.79 11.38
CA ILE A 329 1.34 2.93 12.28
C ILE A 329 0.44 2.52 13.45
N GLU A 330 1.03 2.23 14.60
CA GLU A 330 0.28 2.15 15.85
C GLU A 330 -0.22 3.55 16.21
N PRO A 331 -1.53 3.70 16.52
CA PRO A 331 -2.09 5.00 16.88
C PRO A 331 -1.62 5.43 18.27
N ARG A 332 -1.20 6.69 18.39
CA ARG A 332 -1.27 7.47 19.64
C ARG A 332 -2.38 8.49 19.51
#